data_AF-A0A5K0YCQ8-F1
#
_entry.id   AF-A0A5K0YCQ8-F1
#
_cell.length_a   1.000
_cell.length_b   1.000
_cell.length_c   1.000
_cell.angle_alpha   90.00
_cell.angle_beta   90.00
_cell.angle_gamma   90.00
#
_symmetry.space_group_name_H-M   'P 1'
#
loop_
_entity.id
_entity.type
_entity.pdbx_description
1 polymer ?
#
loop_
_entity_poly.entity_id
_entity_poly.type
_entity_poly.pdbx_seq_one_letter_code
_entity_poly.pdbx_strand_id
1 'polypeptide(L)'
;YEPPSTVISLHHDDNHVLLKAPLGFQLVGHVKKQKGVDSISFWLPEAPPGYVALGCIASKLPPKLDEFQLLRCIRSDMVVGDQFPDESLWDTSELRRVLEPFSLWTLHDR
;
A
#
# COMPACT_ATOMS: atom_id res chain seq x y z
N TYR A 1 -6.22 4.37 17.78
CA TYR A 1 -5.48 4.28 16.50
C TYR A 1 -4.89 5.65 16.30
N GLU A 2 -3.57 5.76 16.29
CA GLU A 2 -2.90 7.00 15.92
C GLU A 2 -3.00 7.13 14.39
N PRO A 3 -3.31 8.31 13.83
CA PRO A 3 -3.29 8.50 12.39
C PRO A 3 -1.88 8.21 11.85
N PRO A 4 -1.74 7.74 10.60
CA PRO A 4 -0.43 7.56 10.00
C PRO A 4 0.36 8.87 10.12
N SER A 5 1.53 8.78 10.75
CA SER A 5 2.36 9.94 11.14
C SER A 5 3.05 10.63 9.96
N THR A 6 2.86 10.11 8.74
CA THR A 6 3.49 10.63 7.54
C THR A 6 2.58 10.42 6.34
N VAL A 7 2.36 11.49 5.58
CA VAL A 7 1.63 11.46 4.30
C VAL A 7 2.45 12.22 3.27
N ILE A 8 2.61 11.63 2.08
CA ILE A 8 3.15 12.34 0.93
C ILE A 8 1.96 12.93 0.18
N SER A 9 1.81 14.25 0.22
CA SER A 9 0.84 14.97 -0.61
C SER A 9 1.51 15.40 -1.91
N LEU A 10 0.98 14.93 -3.03
CA LEU A 10 1.41 15.36 -4.36
C LEU A 10 0.37 16.35 -4.90
N HIS A 11 0.84 17.49 -5.39
CA HIS A 11 -0.04 18.47 -6.03
C HIS A 11 -0.63 17.85 -7.30
N HIS A 12 -1.96 17.79 -7.36
CA HIS A 12 -2.68 17.31 -8.54
C HIS A 12 -2.75 18.47 -9.54
N ASP A 13 -1.80 18.50 -10.47
CA ASP A 13 -1.75 19.53 -11.51
C ASP A 13 -2.89 19.34 -12.54
N ASP A 14 -3.45 20.44 -13.04
CA ASP A 14 -4.73 20.49 -13.77
C ASP A 14 -4.75 19.66 -15.07
N ASN A 15 -3.59 19.27 -15.58
CA ASN A 15 -3.49 18.45 -16.78
C ASN A 15 -3.79 16.96 -16.54
N HIS A 16 -3.98 16.50 -15.29
CA HIS A 16 -4.28 15.09 -14.94
C HIS A 16 -3.28 14.05 -15.50
N VAL A 17 -2.09 14.50 -15.90
CA VAL A 17 -1.10 13.62 -16.55
C VAL A 17 -0.32 12.83 -15.51
N LEU A 18 0.01 13.43 -14.37
CA LEU A 18 0.91 12.82 -13.38
C LEU A 18 0.20 11.80 -12.48
N LEU A 19 -1.05 12.07 -12.12
CA LEU A 19 -1.82 11.32 -11.15
C LEU A 19 -3.16 10.87 -11.74
N LYS A 20 -3.50 9.59 -11.59
CA LYS A 20 -4.81 9.04 -12.01
C LYS A 20 -5.45 8.22 -10.89
N ALA A 21 -6.78 8.17 -10.88
CA ALA A 21 -7.50 7.26 -9.99
C ALA A 21 -7.19 5.79 -10.37
N PRO A 22 -7.14 4.88 -9.38
CA PRO A 22 -7.06 3.45 -9.67
C PRO A 22 -8.34 2.95 -10.36
N LEU A 23 -8.23 1.85 -11.09
CA LEU A 23 -9.37 1.18 -11.74
C LEU A 23 -10.14 0.27 -10.78
N GLY A 24 -9.47 -0.18 -9.73
CA GLY A 24 -9.94 -1.18 -8.79
C GLY A 24 -8.91 -1.44 -7.70
N PHE A 25 -9.13 -2.51 -6.93
CA PHE A 25 -8.27 -2.91 -5.84
C PHE A 25 -8.16 -4.43 -5.79
N GLN A 26 -6.92 -4.92 -5.80
CA GLN A 26 -6.63 -6.34 -5.71
C GLN A 26 -6.23 -6.70 -4.27
N LEU A 27 -6.83 -7.76 -3.70
CA LEU A 27 -6.38 -8.31 -2.43
C LEU A 27 -4.99 -8.94 -2.60
N VAL A 28 -4.01 -8.48 -1.84
CA VAL A 28 -2.61 -8.96 -1.91
C VAL A 28 -2.11 -9.58 -0.61
N GLY A 29 -2.86 -9.42 0.48
CA GLY A 29 -2.52 -10.06 1.76
C GLY A 29 -3.67 -9.99 2.75
N HIS A 30 -3.72 -10.93 3.69
CA HIS A 30 -4.72 -10.96 4.73
C HIS A 30 -4.17 -11.56 6.03
N VAL A 31 -4.21 -10.76 7.10
CA VAL A 31 -3.93 -11.24 8.45
C VAL A 31 -5.24 -11.61 9.11
N LYS A 32 -5.40 -12.91 9.38
CA LYS A 32 -6.60 -13.46 10.02
C LYS A 32 -6.77 -12.91 11.44
N LYS A 33 -8.03 -12.84 11.87
CA LYS A 33 -8.39 -12.45 13.23
C LYS A 33 -7.67 -13.33 14.25
N GLN A 34 -7.04 -12.71 15.24
CA GLN A 34 -6.45 -13.39 16.40
C GLN A 34 -7.16 -12.98 17.69
N LYS A 35 -6.84 -13.64 18.81
CA LYS A 35 -7.48 -13.32 20.10
C LYS A 35 -7.19 -11.87 20.48
N GLY A 36 -8.24 -11.05 20.52
CA GLY A 36 -8.15 -9.63 20.86
C GLY A 36 -7.69 -8.70 19.72
N VAL A 37 -7.43 -9.23 18.52
CA VAL A 37 -6.97 -8.44 17.36
C VAL A 37 -7.84 -8.76 16.15
N ASP A 38 -8.49 -7.75 15.59
CA ASP A 38 -9.30 -7.90 14.37
C ASP A 38 -8.44 -8.27 13.16
N SER A 39 -9.06 -8.92 12.18
CA SER A 39 -8.40 -9.18 10.90
C SER A 39 -8.13 -7.88 10.13
N ILE A 40 -7.07 -7.87 9.33
CA ILE A 40 -6.73 -6.78 8.42
C ILE A 40 -6.41 -7.35 7.03
N SER A 41 -6.87 -6.66 5.99
CA SER A 41 -6.57 -7.01 4.60
C SER A 41 -5.73 -5.92 3.95
N PHE A 42 -4.81 -6.32 3.08
CA PHE A 42 -3.95 -5.44 2.29
C PHE A 42 -4.40 -5.47 0.84
N TRP A 43 -4.67 -4.30 0.29
CA TRP A 43 -5.22 -4.14 -1.07
C TRP A 43 -4.27 -3.29 -1.91
N LEU A 44 -3.86 -3.80 -3.07
CA LEU A 44 -3.05 -3.05 -4.02
C LEU A 44 -3.97 -2.36 -5.03
N PRO A 45 -3.87 -1.03 -5.22
CA PRO A 45 -4.62 -0.33 -6.26
C PRO A 45 -4.24 -0.82 -7.65
N GLU A 46 -5.23 -1.09 -8.48
CA GLU A 46 -5.04 -1.45 -9.89
C GLU A 46 -4.79 -0.19 -10.71
N ALA A 47 -3.54 0.04 -11.09
CA ALA A 47 -3.15 1.24 -11.82
C ALA A 47 -3.62 1.20 -13.29
N PRO A 48 -4.07 2.33 -13.86
CA PRO A 48 -4.31 2.44 -15.30
C PRO A 48 -3.02 2.20 -16.12
N PRO A 49 -3.13 1.83 -17.41
CA PRO A 49 -1.96 1.69 -18.29
C PRO A 49 -1.07 2.93 -18.29
N GLY A 50 0.24 2.73 -18.08
CA GLY A 50 1.23 3.79 -17.98
C GLY A 50 1.40 4.40 -16.58
N TYR A 51 0.68 3.89 -15.58
CA TYR A 51 0.75 4.32 -14.18
C TYR A 51 1.10 3.15 -13.27
N VAL A 52 1.53 3.46 -12.04
CA VAL A 52 1.87 2.50 -11.00
C VAL A 52 1.25 2.91 -9.65
N ALA A 53 0.96 1.93 -8.81
CA ALA A 53 0.62 2.15 -7.41
C ALA A 53 1.91 2.21 -6.58
N LEU A 54 2.00 3.18 -5.66
CA LEU A 54 3.17 3.34 -4.78
C LEU A 54 3.12 2.48 -3.52
N GLY A 55 1.96 1.90 -3.18
CA GLY A 55 1.80 1.11 -1.97
C GLY A 55 0.43 0.46 -1.86
N CYS A 56 0.28 -0.38 -0.83
CA CYS A 56 -0.97 -1.06 -0.51
C CYS A 56 -1.79 -0.28 0.55
N ILE A 57 -3.10 -0.54 0.57
CA ILE A 57 -4.05 -0.02 1.54
C ILE A 57 -4.33 -1.11 2.57
N ALA A 58 -4.10 -0.83 3.84
CA ALA A 58 -4.53 -1.70 4.93
C ALA A 58 -5.96 -1.31 5.36
N SER A 59 -6.93 -2.21 5.20
CA SER A 59 -8.32 -1.97 5.58
C SER A 59 -9.00 -3.23 6.10
N LYS A 60 -9.90 -3.07 7.08
CA LYS A 60 -10.74 -4.15 7.62
C LYS A 60 -11.84 -4.57 6.65
N LEU A 61 -12.27 -3.65 5.78
CA LEU A 61 -13.30 -3.86 4.77
C LEU A 61 -12.69 -3.67 3.37
N PRO A 62 -13.27 -4.29 2.33
CA PRO A 62 -12.86 -4.03 0.96
C PRO A 62 -12.95 -2.54 0.62
N PRO A 63 -11.89 -1.92 0.08
CA PRO A 63 -11.92 -0.51 -0.28
C PRO A 63 -12.88 -0.29 -1.45
N LYS A 64 -13.67 0.78 -1.37
CA LYS A 64 -14.52 1.22 -2.46
C LYS A 64 -13.97 2.49 -3.10
N LEU A 65 -14.20 2.65 -4.39
CA LEU A 65 -13.62 3.76 -5.15
C LEU A 65 -14.11 5.13 -4.66
N ASP A 66 -15.35 5.22 -4.19
CA ASP A 66 -15.99 6.41 -3.61
C ASP A 66 -15.49 6.76 -2.20
N GLU A 67 -14.97 5.78 -1.45
CA GLU A 67 -14.38 6.00 -0.12
C GLU A 67 -12.90 6.45 -0.23
N PHE A 68 -12.23 6.14 -1.34
CA PHE A 68 -10.80 6.42 -1.57
C PHE A 68 -10.56 7.41 -2.72
N GLN A 69 -11.41 8.43 -2.83
CA GLN A 69 -11.42 9.43 -3.91
C GLN A 69 -10.12 10.25 -4.04
N LEU A 70 -9.31 10.29 -2.97
CA LEU A 70 -8.03 11.01 -2.94
C LEU A 70 -6.85 10.12 -3.35
N LEU A 71 -7.06 8.80 -3.44
CA LEU A 71 -5.99 7.88 -3.79
C LEU A 71 -5.66 8.00 -5.28
N ARG A 72 -4.37 8.05 -5.59
CA ARG A 72 -3.86 8.21 -6.95
C ARG A 72 -2.74 7.22 -7.23
N CYS A 73 -2.74 6.69 -8.45
CA CYS A 73 -1.60 6.07 -9.10
C CYS A 73 -0.77 7.15 -9.79
N ILE A 74 0.55 6.99 -9.81
CA ILE A 74 1.49 7.94 -10.39
C ILE A 74 1.98 7.42 -11.76
N ARG A 75 2.29 8.34 -12.69
CA ARG A 75 2.84 7.99 -13.99
C ARG A 75 4.14 7.19 -13.83
N SER A 76 4.29 6.12 -14.60
CA SER A 76 5.36 5.13 -14.45
C SER A 76 6.79 5.67 -14.68
N ASP A 77 6.94 6.71 -15.49
CA ASP A 77 8.22 7.39 -15.76
C ASP A 77 8.63 8.40 -14.67
N MET A 78 7.74 8.68 -13.72
CA MET A 78 7.99 9.56 -12.57
C MET A 78 8.41 8.79 -11.32
N VAL A 79 8.54 7.47 -11.42
CA VAL A 79 9.04 6.61 -10.36
C VAL A 79 10.36 5.98 -10.76
N VAL A 80 11.21 5.77 -9.77
CA VAL A 80 12.41 4.94 -9.90
C VAL A 80 12.26 3.77 -8.92
N GLY A 81 12.66 2.58 -9.35
CA GLY A 81 12.74 1.45 -8.43
C GLY A 81 13.83 1.71 -7.39
N ASP A 82 13.54 1.40 -6.14
CA ASP A 82 14.54 1.38 -5.07
C ASP A 82 14.81 -0.07 -4.65
N GLN A 83 15.96 -0.30 -4.03
CA GLN A 83 16.27 -1.58 -3.40
C GLN A 83 15.85 -1.52 -1.94
N PHE A 84 15.18 -2.58 -1.48
CA PHE A 84 14.94 -2.73 -0.05
C PHE A 84 16.29 -2.84 0.70
N PRO A 85 16.35 -2.37 1.95
CA PRO A 85 17.50 -2.65 2.82
C PRO A 85 17.76 -4.16 2.92
N ASP A 86 18.94 -4.57 3.39
CA ASP A 86 19.23 -5.99 3.63
C ASP A 86 18.36 -6.59 4.75
N GLU A 87 17.87 -5.76 5.68
CA GLU A 87 17.04 -6.16 6.82
C GLU A 87 15.64 -5.51 6.77
N SER A 88 14.60 -6.31 7.00
CA SER A 88 13.22 -5.82 7.12
C SER A 88 13.01 -5.10 8.45
N LEU A 89 12.13 -4.07 8.46
CA LEU A 89 11.74 -3.41 9.71
C LEU A 89 11.06 -4.37 10.69
N TRP A 90 10.30 -5.30 10.16
CA TRP A 90 9.57 -6.30 10.92
C TRP A 90 9.21 -7.48 10.03
N ASP A 91 9.21 -8.69 10.58
CA ASP A 91 8.73 -9.87 9.91
C ASP A 91 7.98 -10.82 10.87
N THR A 92 7.37 -11.84 10.29
CA THR A 92 6.67 -12.88 11.05
C THR A 92 7.59 -14.03 11.50
N SER A 93 8.92 -13.91 11.42
CA SER A 93 9.85 -15.02 11.72
C SER A 93 9.77 -15.47 13.18
N GLU A 94 9.50 -14.52 14.09
CA GLU A 94 9.31 -14.74 15.53
C GLU A 94 7.99 -15.45 15.88
N LEU A 95 7.02 -15.50 14.95
CA LEU A 95 5.73 -16.13 15.17
C LEU A 95 5.81 -17.63 14.86
N ARG A 96 5.68 -18.47 15.89
CA ARG A 96 5.62 -19.93 15.72
C ARG A 96 4.36 -20.30 14.91
N ARG A 97 4.57 -20.99 13.78
CA ARG A 97 3.53 -21.53 12.87
C ARG A 97 2.71 -20.48 12.13
N VAL A 98 3.38 -19.68 11.31
CA VAL A 98 2.72 -18.84 10.30
C VAL A 98 2.58 -19.64 9.00
N LEU A 99 1.36 -19.69 8.45
CA LEU A 99 1.06 -20.43 7.21
C LEU A 99 1.60 -19.70 5.97
N GLU A 100 1.69 -18.36 6.02
CA GLU A 100 2.22 -17.52 4.95
C GLU A 100 3.09 -16.41 5.56
N PRO A 101 4.43 -16.45 5.41
CA PRO A 101 5.32 -15.47 6.01
C PRO A 101 5.08 -14.07 5.44
N PHE A 102 5.18 -13.05 6.29
CA PHE A 102 4.99 -11.64 5.93
C PHE A 102 6.10 -10.77 6.53
N SER A 103 6.54 -9.75 5.78
CA SER A 103 7.58 -8.80 6.20
C SER A 103 7.21 -7.39 5.77
N LEU A 104 7.60 -6.40 6.58
CA LEU A 104 7.40 -4.98 6.34
C LEU A 104 8.75 -4.28 6.17
N TRP A 105 8.86 -3.44 5.15
CA TRP A 105 10.10 -2.79 4.75
C TRP A 105 9.92 -1.27 4.77
N THR A 106 10.97 -0.53 5.14
CA THR A 106 11.07 0.91 4.88
C THR A 106 11.56 1.15 3.47
N LEU A 107 11.13 2.27 2.88
CA LEU A 107 11.79 2.89 1.74
C LEU A 107 12.90 3.81 2.30
N HIS A 108 14.07 3.85 1.68
CA HIS A 108 15.16 4.70 2.15
C HIS A 108 14.80 6.18 1.96
N ASP A 109 15.01 7.01 2.99
CA ASP A 109 15.04 8.46 2.84
C ASP A 109 16.42 8.82 2.26
N ARG A 110 16.47 9.44 1.08
CA ARG A 110 17.71 10.05 0.57
C ARG A 110 17.67 11.55 0.80
#